data_AF-A0A969QT17-F1
#
_entry.id   AF-A0A969QT17-F1
#
_cell.length_a   1.000
_cell.length_b   1.000
_cell.length_c   1.000
_cell.angle_alpha   90.00
_cell.angle_beta   90.00
_cell.angle_gamma   90.00
#
_symmetry.space_group_name_H-M   'P 1'
#
loop_
_entity.id
_entity.type
_entity.pdbx_description
1 polymer ?
#
loop_
_entity_poly.entity_id
_entity_poly.type
_entity_poly.pdbx_seq_one_letter_code
_entity_poly.pdbx_strand_id
1 'polypeptide(L)'
;MPCKLGLTAASRKILRRGSPKPLKNFALDALRREQNWQHKETQITTEQERWLTQENESTNEGNFADSTLRLIFVCIHPQLAIEAQLALALRIVCGLSPAEIAAAFLTREAAISKRLVRARQQIRELRLPLPCRIKVS
;
A
#
# COMPACT_ATOMS: atom_id res chain seq x y z
N MET A 1 29.74 9.62 10.23
CA MET A 1 29.56 10.97 9.69
C MET A 1 28.05 11.25 9.62
N PRO A 2 27.44 11.92 10.60
CA PRO A 2 26.01 12.20 10.58
C PRO A 2 25.70 13.31 9.57
N CYS A 3 24.81 12.99 8.64
CA CYS A 3 24.35 13.87 7.59
C CYS A 3 23.57 15.06 8.17
N LYS A 4 24.08 16.26 7.91
CA LYS A 4 23.36 17.53 8.08
C LYS A 4 22.11 17.50 7.19
N LEU A 5 20.93 17.27 7.74
CA LEU A 5 19.67 17.62 7.08
C LEU A 5 19.28 19.00 7.56
N GLY A 6 19.60 19.97 6.71
CA GLY A 6 19.22 21.36 6.88
C GLY A 6 17.71 21.49 6.98
N LEU A 7 17.29 22.47 7.79
CA LEU A 7 16.00 23.11 7.69
C LEU A 7 15.80 23.57 6.24
N THR A 8 15.15 22.75 5.43
CA THR A 8 14.80 23.13 4.06
C THR A 8 13.68 24.17 4.12
N ALA A 9 13.76 25.13 3.21
CA ALA A 9 13.00 26.37 3.11
C ALA A 9 11.45 26.23 2.99
N ALA A 10 10.88 25.08 3.31
CA ALA A 10 9.46 24.76 3.19
C ALA A 10 8.57 25.48 4.22
N SER A 11 9.12 25.97 5.33
CA SER A 11 8.33 26.71 6.34
C SER A 11 7.82 28.08 5.87
N ARG A 12 8.28 28.59 4.71
CA ARG A 12 7.79 29.87 4.15
C ARG A 12 6.44 29.79 3.42
N LYS A 13 5.89 28.60 3.17
CA LYS A 13 4.70 28.43 2.29
C LYS A 13 3.37 28.17 3.02
N ILE A 14 3.28 28.44 4.32
CA ILE A 14 2.05 28.19 5.11
C ILE A 14 1.13 29.44 5.18
N LEU A 15 1.49 30.57 4.59
CA LEU A 15 0.67 31.80 4.64
C LEU A 15 -0.21 32.04 3.39
N ARG A 16 -0.90 31.02 2.85
CA ARG A 16 -1.84 31.22 1.72
C ARG A 16 -3.16 30.44 1.78
N ARG A 17 -3.48 29.74 2.87
CA ARG A 17 -4.82 29.16 3.07
C ARG A 17 -5.36 29.63 4.41
N GLY A 18 -6.53 30.26 4.39
CA GLY A 18 -7.15 30.96 5.52
C GLY A 18 -7.08 30.17 6.82
N SER A 19 -6.76 30.86 7.91
CA SER A 19 -6.38 30.27 9.20
C SER A 19 -7.60 29.83 10.03
N PRO A 20 -7.75 28.54 10.38
CA PRO A 20 -8.59 28.12 11.48
C PRO A 20 -7.74 27.90 12.75
N LYS A 21 -8.18 28.49 13.87
CA LYS A 21 -7.56 28.57 15.22
C LYS A 21 -6.60 29.77 15.44
N PRO A 22 -6.63 30.42 16.62
CA PRO A 22 -5.89 31.66 16.88
C PRO A 22 -4.38 31.43 16.74
N LEU A 23 -3.67 32.36 16.08
CA LEU A 23 -2.25 32.27 15.70
C LEU A 23 -1.31 31.74 16.80
N LYS A 24 -1.61 32.04 18.07
CA LYS A 24 -0.84 31.56 19.22
C LYS A 24 -0.90 30.05 19.36
N ASN A 25 -2.08 29.46 19.19
CA ASN A 25 -2.29 28.01 19.30
C ASN A 25 -1.67 27.28 18.12
N PHE A 26 -1.66 27.90 16.93
CA PHE A 26 -1.03 27.30 15.76
C PHE A 26 0.50 27.19 15.91
N ALA A 27 1.15 28.25 16.40
CA ALA A 27 2.59 28.21 16.68
C ALA A 27 2.93 27.16 17.75
N LEU A 28 2.09 27.06 18.79
CA LEU A 28 2.23 26.07 19.86
C LEU A 28 1.98 24.63 19.36
N ASP A 29 0.98 24.43 18.50
CA ASP A 29 0.68 23.14 17.88
C ASP A 29 1.78 22.69 16.92
N ALA A 30 2.41 23.63 16.20
CA ALA A 30 3.57 23.34 15.37
C ALA A 30 4.78 22.89 16.21
N LEU A 31 5.08 23.60 17.31
CA LEU A 31 6.15 23.23 18.24
C LEU A 31 5.87 21.89 18.93
N ARG A 32 4.62 21.64 19.35
CA ARG A 32 4.21 20.36 19.93
C ARG A 32 4.33 19.21 18.93
N ARG A 33 3.96 19.42 17.67
CA ARG A 33 4.12 18.41 16.61
C ARG A 33 5.58 18.08 16.37
N GLU A 34 6.45 19.09 16.30
CA GLU A 34 7.88 18.90 16.13
C GLU A 34 8.48 18.12 17.31
N GLN A 35 8.19 18.54 18.55
CA GLN A 35 8.67 17.82 19.73
C GLN A 35 8.16 16.37 19.80
N ASN A 36 6.88 16.15 19.47
CA ASN A 36 6.29 14.82 19.46
C ASN A 36 6.86 13.97 18.32
N TRP A 37 7.22 14.59 17.19
CA TRP A 37 7.93 13.93 16.09
C TRP A 37 9.32 13.48 16.53
N GLN A 38 10.12 14.38 17.10
CA GLN A 38 11.47 14.07 17.59
C GLN A 38 11.47 12.97 18.66
N HIS A 39 10.48 12.97 19.57
CA HIS A 39 10.34 11.92 20.59
C HIS A 39 9.93 10.56 20.02
N LYS A 40 9.18 10.56 18.91
CA LYS A 40 8.67 9.35 18.27
C LYS A 40 9.56 8.86 17.14
N GLU A 41 10.45 9.69 16.62
CA GLU A 41 11.35 9.33 15.52
C GLU A 41 12.23 8.14 15.90
N THR A 42 12.77 8.15 17.12
CA THR A 42 13.52 7.01 17.66
C THR A 42 12.64 5.77 17.78
N GLN A 43 11.42 5.90 18.32
CA GLN A 43 10.48 4.78 18.46
C GLN A 43 10.06 4.21 17.10
N ILE A 44 9.76 5.06 16.11
CA ILE A 44 9.40 4.68 14.74
C ILE A 44 10.58 3.99 14.08
N THR A 45 11.80 4.50 14.26
CA THR A 45 13.02 3.90 13.68
C THR A 45 13.31 2.55 14.32
N THR A 46 13.25 2.43 15.64
CA THR A 46 13.47 1.15 16.34
C THR A 46 12.40 0.11 16.01
N GLU A 47 11.13 0.54 15.87
CA GLU A 47 10.07 -0.36 15.43
C GLU A 47 10.28 -0.75 13.96
N GLN A 48 10.60 0.19 13.05
CA GLN A 48 10.93 -0.14 11.66
C GLN A 48 12.11 -1.13 11.56
N GLU A 49 13.19 -0.88 12.30
CA GLU A 49 14.33 -1.79 12.37
C GLU A 49 13.91 -3.16 12.92
N ARG A 50 13.07 -3.22 13.96
CA ARG A 50 12.54 -4.48 14.48
C ARG A 50 11.75 -5.25 13.43
N TRP A 51 10.86 -4.59 12.69
CA TRP A 51 10.10 -5.21 11.60
C TRP A 51 11.02 -5.73 10.48
N LEU A 52 12.00 -4.94 10.05
CA LEU A 52 12.97 -5.32 9.00
C LEU A 52 13.92 -6.44 9.45
N THR A 53 14.28 -6.48 10.72
CA THR A 53 15.16 -7.52 11.28
C THR A 53 14.39 -8.82 11.52
N GLN A 54 13.11 -8.74 11.88
CA GLN A 54 12.22 -9.88 12.05
C GLN A 54 11.93 -10.61 10.72
N GLU A 55 11.96 -9.91 9.57
CA GLU A 55 11.89 -10.56 8.25
C GLU A 55 13.13 -11.43 7.93
N ASN A 56 14.31 -11.11 8.48
CA ASN A 56 15.54 -11.86 8.19
C ASN A 56 15.67 -13.18 8.96
N GLU A 57 15.03 -13.33 10.13
CA GLU A 57 14.90 -14.63 10.82
C GLU A 57 13.91 -15.58 10.13
N SER A 58 13.11 -15.06 9.19
CA SER A 58 12.22 -15.86 8.34
C SER A 58 12.80 -16.17 6.97
N THR A 59 14.12 -16.30 6.86
CA THR A 59 14.74 -16.96 5.70
C THR A 59 14.57 -18.48 5.80
N ASN A 60 13.34 -18.95 6.00
CA ASN A 60 13.01 -20.33 5.68
C ASN A 60 12.66 -20.35 4.18
N GLU A 61 13.71 -20.43 3.36
CA GLU A 61 13.72 -20.79 1.93
C GLU A 61 13.20 -22.24 1.72
N GLY A 62 12.13 -22.61 2.41
CA GLY A 62 11.74 -24.00 2.59
C GLY A 62 10.44 -24.15 3.36
N ASN A 63 9.34 -23.63 2.81
CA ASN A 63 8.11 -24.43 2.74
C ASN A 63 7.03 -23.70 1.92
N PHE A 64 6.80 -24.28 0.74
CA PHE A 64 5.73 -24.03 -0.21
C PHE A 64 4.33 -24.34 0.37
N ALA A 65 4.08 -24.07 1.65
CA ALA A 65 2.85 -24.42 2.33
C ALA A 65 1.67 -23.50 1.95
N ASP A 66 1.87 -22.43 1.18
CA ASP A 66 0.71 -21.62 0.82
C ASP A 66 0.81 -20.85 -0.50
N SER A 67 0.68 -21.61 -1.59
CA SER A 67 0.44 -21.02 -2.92
C SER A 67 -0.79 -20.10 -2.94
N THR A 68 -1.77 -20.33 -2.06
CA THR A 68 -2.99 -19.52 -1.92
C THR A 68 -2.75 -18.24 -1.14
N LEU A 69 -2.05 -18.24 -0.01
CA LEU A 69 -1.68 -17.00 0.69
C LEU A 69 -0.77 -16.15 -0.16
N ARG A 70 0.21 -16.74 -0.86
CA ARG A 70 1.04 -15.98 -1.80
C ARG A 70 0.20 -15.26 -2.85
N LEU A 71 -0.84 -15.93 -3.35
CA LEU A 71 -1.82 -15.32 -4.26
C LEU A 71 -2.62 -14.19 -3.60
N ILE A 72 -3.08 -14.37 -2.37
CA ILE A 72 -3.82 -13.35 -1.61
C ILE A 72 -2.93 -12.11 -1.42
N PHE A 73 -1.68 -12.28 -0.99
CA PHE A 73 -0.75 -11.16 -0.79
C PHE A 73 -0.48 -10.38 -2.07
N VAL A 74 -0.33 -11.05 -3.21
CA VAL A 74 -0.16 -10.36 -4.50
C VAL A 74 -1.43 -9.59 -4.91
N CYS A 75 -2.61 -10.09 -4.55
CA CYS A 75 -3.87 -9.38 -4.85
C CYS A 75 -4.04 -8.11 -4.00
N ILE A 76 -3.54 -8.09 -2.76
CA ILE A 76 -3.71 -6.97 -1.80
C ILE A 76 -2.49 -6.03 -1.85
N HIS A 77 -2.08 -5.62 -3.05
CA HIS A 77 -0.98 -4.67 -3.19
C HIS A 77 -1.48 -3.22 -3.15
N PRO A 78 -0.91 -2.32 -2.32
CA PRO A 78 -1.44 -0.96 -2.08
C PRO A 78 -1.44 -0.07 -3.33
N GLN A 79 -0.67 -0.41 -4.35
CA GLN A 79 -0.65 0.33 -5.62
C GLN A 79 -1.77 -0.06 -6.58
N LEU A 80 -2.52 -1.13 -6.29
CA LEU A 80 -3.74 -1.49 -7.00
C LEU A 80 -4.95 -0.82 -6.33
N ALA A 81 -5.89 -0.33 -7.14
CA ALA A 81 -7.16 0.15 -6.62
C ALA A 81 -7.92 -0.98 -5.89
N ILE A 82 -8.62 -0.65 -4.80
CA ILE A 82 -9.35 -1.63 -3.97
C ILE A 82 -10.28 -2.52 -4.81
N GLU A 83 -11.02 -1.94 -5.75
CA GLU A 83 -11.89 -2.71 -6.66
C GLU A 83 -11.12 -3.73 -7.52
N ALA A 84 -9.89 -3.39 -7.92
CA ALA A 84 -9.03 -4.27 -8.70
C ALA A 84 -8.46 -5.40 -7.83
N GLN A 85 -8.10 -5.11 -6.57
CA GLN A 85 -7.67 -6.11 -5.59
C GLN A 85 -8.76 -7.16 -5.36
N LEU A 86 -10.00 -6.70 -5.10
CA LEU A 86 -11.15 -7.57 -4.88
C LEU A 86 -11.50 -8.39 -6.13
N ALA A 87 -11.49 -7.76 -7.31
CA ALA A 87 -11.77 -8.46 -8.57
C ALA A 87 -10.73 -9.56 -8.86
N LEU A 88 -9.45 -9.30 -8.58
CA LEU A 88 -8.38 -10.30 -8.70
C LEU A 88 -8.53 -11.43 -7.70
N ALA A 89 -8.83 -11.11 -6.43
CA ALA A 89 -9.03 -12.12 -5.40
C ALA A 89 -10.18 -13.07 -5.77
N LEU A 90 -11.34 -12.53 -6.18
CA LEU A 90 -12.48 -13.32 -6.62
C LEU A 90 -12.16 -14.20 -7.84
N ARG A 91 -11.36 -13.70 -8.79
CA ARG A 91 -10.98 -14.46 -9.98
C ARG A 91 -9.98 -15.58 -9.68
N ILE A 92 -8.99 -15.32 -8.82
CA ILE A 92 -7.83 -16.19 -8.67
C ILE A 92 -7.95 -17.12 -7.46
N VAL A 93 -8.47 -16.61 -6.35
CA VAL A 93 -8.63 -17.38 -5.11
C VAL A 93 -9.97 -18.11 -5.12
N CYS A 94 -11.06 -17.42 -5.49
CA CYS A 94 -12.40 -18.02 -5.50
C CYS A 94 -12.76 -18.70 -6.83
N GLY A 95 -11.97 -18.51 -7.90
CA GLY A 95 -12.18 -19.16 -9.20
C GLY A 95 -13.38 -18.68 -10.00
N LEU A 96 -14.00 -17.55 -9.63
CA LEU A 96 -15.22 -17.05 -10.25
C LEU A 96 -15.00 -16.62 -11.71
N SER A 97 -16.05 -16.76 -12.52
CA SER A 97 -16.09 -16.25 -13.89
C SER A 97 -16.28 -14.73 -13.93
N PRO A 98 -15.89 -14.06 -15.03
CA PRO A 98 -16.11 -12.62 -15.19
C PRO A 98 -17.58 -12.20 -15.04
N ALA A 99 -18.51 -13.05 -15.50
CA ALA A 99 -19.96 -12.84 -15.37
C ALA A 99 -20.44 -12.89 -13.91
N GLU A 100 -20.00 -13.87 -13.12
CA GLU A 100 -20.35 -13.96 -11.70
C GLU A 100 -19.75 -12.80 -10.90
N ILE A 101 -18.51 -12.43 -11.22
CA ILE A 101 -17.86 -11.25 -10.61
C ILE A 101 -18.65 -9.98 -10.98
N ALA A 102 -19.10 -9.85 -12.23
CA ALA A 102 -19.89 -8.70 -12.67
C ALA A 102 -21.21 -8.59 -11.88
N ALA A 103 -21.86 -9.72 -11.60
CA ALA A 103 -23.05 -9.76 -10.73
C ALA A 103 -22.73 -9.31 -9.29
N ALA A 104 -21.63 -9.79 -8.71
CA ALA A 104 -21.19 -9.38 -7.37
C ALA A 104 -20.83 -7.90 -7.27
N PHE A 105 -20.24 -7.32 -8.33
CA PHE A 105 -19.91 -5.90 -8.41
C PHE A 105 -21.06 -5.02 -8.92
N LEU A 106 -22.21 -5.60 -9.30
CA LEU A 106 -23.33 -4.88 -9.93
C LEU A 106 -22.88 -4.05 -11.16
N THR A 107 -21.97 -4.57 -11.96
CA THR A 107 -21.42 -3.90 -13.15
C THR A 107 -21.52 -4.77 -14.40
N ARG A 108 -21.13 -4.24 -15.57
CA ARG A 108 -21.09 -5.00 -16.83
C ARG A 108 -19.86 -5.91 -16.86
N GLU A 109 -20.01 -7.10 -17.42
CA GLU A 109 -18.92 -8.06 -17.61
C GLU A 109 -17.72 -7.45 -18.36
N ALA A 110 -17.98 -6.68 -19.42
CA ALA A 110 -16.93 -5.98 -20.16
C ALA A 110 -16.11 -4.99 -19.29
N ALA A 111 -16.71 -4.42 -18.25
CA ALA A 111 -15.99 -3.54 -17.32
C ALA A 111 -15.08 -4.36 -16.39
N ILE A 112 -15.55 -5.51 -15.89
CA ILE A 112 -14.74 -6.44 -15.09
C ILE A 112 -13.56 -7.00 -15.90
N SER A 113 -13.79 -7.43 -17.14
CA SER A 113 -12.71 -7.96 -17.99
C SER A 113 -11.62 -6.90 -18.23
N LYS A 114 -12.01 -5.65 -18.54
CA LYS A 114 -11.06 -4.53 -18.66
C LYS A 114 -10.33 -4.25 -17.34
N ARG A 115 -11.02 -4.30 -16.21
CA ARG A 115 -10.44 -4.09 -14.87
C ARG A 115 -9.39 -5.17 -14.56
N LEU A 116 -9.69 -6.44 -14.82
CA LEU A 116 -8.76 -7.55 -14.64
C LEU A 116 -7.51 -7.43 -15.51
N VAL A 117 -7.64 -7.00 -16.76
CA VAL A 117 -6.50 -6.78 -17.67
C VAL A 117 -5.59 -5.66 -17.15
N ARG A 118 -6.16 -4.51 -16.76
CA ARG A 118 -5.39 -3.39 -16.18
C ARG A 118 -4.67 -3.80 -14.90
N ALA A 119 -5.35 -4.49 -14.02
CA ALA A 119 -4.78 -4.93 -12.75
C ALA A 119 -3.59 -5.87 -12.96
N ARG A 120 -3.67 -6.80 -13.93
CA ARG A 120 -2.52 -7.65 -14.32
C ARG A 120 -1.35 -6.88 -14.87
N GLN A 121 -1.63 -5.86 -15.69
CA GLN A 121 -0.59 -5.01 -16.25
C GLN A 121 0.16 -4.28 -15.14
N GLN A 122 -0.56 -3.73 -14.16
CA GLN A 122 0.03 -3.12 -12.97
C GLN A 122 0.89 -4.14 -12.19
N ILE A 123 0.39 -5.35 -11.93
CA ILE A 123 1.18 -6.37 -11.21
C ILE A 123 2.48 -6.72 -11.95
N ARG A 124 2.45 -6.78 -13.29
CA ARG A 124 3.64 -7.02 -14.12
C ARG A 124 4.64 -5.86 -14.03
N GLU A 125 4.16 -4.63 -14.06
CA GLU A 125 5.00 -3.43 -13.91
C GLU A 125 5.71 -3.42 -12.54
N LEU A 126 5.05 -3.93 -11.51
CA LEU A 126 5.57 -4.04 -10.16
C LEU A 126 6.45 -5.26 -9.92
N ARG A 127 6.65 -6.10 -10.95
CA ARG A 127 7.47 -7.32 -10.90
C ARG A 127 7.10 -8.24 -9.74
N LEU A 128 5.83 -8.23 -9.33
CA LEU A 128 5.35 -9.10 -8.26
C LEU A 128 5.27 -10.55 -8.78
N PRO A 129 5.64 -11.55 -7.97
CA PRO A 129 5.68 -12.93 -8.40
C PRO A 129 4.26 -13.52 -8.45
N LEU A 130 3.61 -13.45 -9.61
CA LEU A 130 2.37 -14.18 -9.87
C LEU A 130 2.67 -15.66 -10.15
N PRO A 131 2.04 -16.64 -9.46
CA PRO A 131 2.09 -18.02 -9.90
C PRO A 131 1.40 -18.12 -11.25
N CYS A 132 2.18 -18.50 -12.24
CA CYS A 132 1.86 -18.50 -13.65
C CYS A 132 0.71 -19.46 -13.97
N ARG A 133 -0.55 -19.01 -13.99
CA ARG A 133 -1.64 -19.79 -14.61
C ARG A 133 -2.91 -19.05 -15.03
N ILE A 134 -2.96 -17.73 -14.99
CA ILE A 134 -4.26 -17.05 -15.14
C ILE A 134 -4.63 -16.80 -16.61
N LYS A 135 -5.33 -17.75 -17.23
CA LYS A 135 -6.07 -17.52 -18.49
C LYS A 135 -7.33 -16.70 -18.18
N VAL A 136 -7.38 -15.46 -18.66
CA VAL A 136 -8.66 -14.74 -18.86
C VAL A 136 -9.02 -15.06 -20.30
N SER A 137 -9.85 -16.08 -20.43
CA SER A 137 -10.62 -16.35 -21.64
C SER A 137 -11.91 -15.56 -21.54
#